data_AF-R8HFL5-F1
#
_entry.id   AF-R8HFL5-F1
#
_cell.length_a   1.000
_cell.length_b   1.000
_cell.length_c   1.000
_cell.angle_alpha   90.00
_cell.angle_beta   90.00
_cell.angle_gamma   90.00
#
_symmetry.space_group_name_H-M   'P 1'
#
loop_
_entity.id
_entity.type
_entity.pdbx_description
1 polymer ?
#
loop_
_entity_poly.entity_id
_entity_poly.type
_entity_poly.pdbx_seq_one_letter_code
_entity_poly.pdbx_strand_id
1 'polypeptide(L)'
;MKKTICKVLVTTVALQAAMGATPSLAEQTKGVAEQSINSAKQTGSWEKWWNWAGAHYDWYYKKSDGSWHTGWLEYGNKLYYLNSYGAMQKGSTSIDGATYNFDNSGALIPTGEGKWVKVGKNHSYYLNSNGAMQTGLLQLGGAKYYFDSDGTMQTGLVLVRNQHYYFRSDGAMHTGWLKTDWLKDGDQWCYIKSDGKWHSGWLQLDGKTYYFDNLGIMKTGLLQLDGKTYYFDNNGAMQTGLVLVRNQHYYFGSDGAMHTG
;
A
#
# COMPACT_ATOMS: atom_id res chain seq x y z
N MET A 1 22.27 -19.13 2.66
CA MET A 1 21.64 -17.81 2.66
C MET A 1 20.13 -18.00 2.48
N LYS A 2 19.37 -18.04 3.58
CA LYS A 2 17.92 -18.30 3.56
C LYS A 2 17.17 -16.96 3.43
N LYS A 3 16.39 -16.79 2.36
CA LYS A 3 15.41 -15.71 2.21
C LYS A 3 14.17 -16.12 3.01
N THR A 4 13.87 -15.40 4.09
CA THR A 4 12.60 -15.51 4.80
C THR A 4 11.60 -14.62 4.08
N ILE A 5 10.67 -15.22 3.34
CA ILE A 5 9.52 -14.52 2.75
C ILE A 5 8.30 -14.97 3.54
N CYS A 6 7.59 -14.00 4.13
CA CYS A 6 6.32 -14.18 4.81
C CYS A 6 5.28 -14.62 3.77
N LYS A 7 5.00 -15.94 3.70
CA LYS A 7 3.84 -16.48 2.99
C LYS A 7 2.59 -16.11 3.80
N VAL A 8 1.80 -15.17 3.31
CA VAL A 8 0.42 -15.00 3.80
C VAL A 8 -0.39 -16.18 3.27
N LEU A 9 -0.95 -16.98 4.18
CA LEU A 9 -1.87 -18.08 3.85
C LEU A 9 -3.09 -17.52 3.13
N VAL A 10 -3.29 -17.89 1.87
CA VAL A 10 -4.60 -17.87 1.23
C VAL A 10 -5.24 -19.22 1.52
N THR A 11 -6.11 -19.28 2.52
CA THR A 11 -6.86 -20.50 2.84
C THR A 11 -8.05 -20.61 1.89
N THR A 12 -8.01 -21.61 1.03
CA THR A 12 -9.10 -22.08 0.17
C THR A 12 -10.26 -22.58 1.04
N VAL A 13 -11.51 -22.18 0.74
CA VAL A 13 -12.71 -22.91 1.22
C VAL A 13 -13.43 -23.49 0.02
N ALA A 14 -13.51 -24.81 0.01
CA ALA A 14 -14.19 -25.62 -1.00
C ALA A 14 -15.71 -25.61 -0.79
N LEU A 15 -16.42 -25.80 -1.91
CA LEU A 15 -17.86 -25.84 -2.06
C LEU A 15 -18.45 -27.14 -1.52
N GLN A 16 -19.57 -27.08 -0.80
CA GLN A 16 -20.56 -28.16 -0.76
C GLN A 16 -21.97 -27.59 -0.60
N ALA A 17 -22.88 -27.99 -1.49
CA ALA A 17 -24.29 -27.64 -1.46
C ALA A 17 -25.13 -28.85 -1.00
N ALA A 18 -26.06 -28.64 -0.06
CA ALA A 18 -27.35 -29.32 0.00
C ALA A 18 -28.31 -28.63 1.01
N MET A 19 -29.36 -28.03 0.45
CA MET A 19 -30.76 -27.97 0.89
C MET A 19 -31.12 -27.70 2.37
N GLY A 20 -31.82 -26.58 2.59
CA GLY A 20 -32.64 -26.33 3.78
C GLY A 20 -32.80 -24.83 4.05
N ALA A 21 -33.92 -24.24 3.64
CA ALA A 21 -34.21 -22.83 3.84
C ALA A 21 -34.50 -22.52 5.32
N THR A 22 -33.64 -21.69 5.94
CA THR A 22 -33.95 -20.87 7.13
C THR A 22 -33.13 -19.56 7.06
N PRO A 23 -33.58 -18.45 7.67
CA PRO A 23 -33.02 -17.12 7.42
C PRO A 23 -31.57 -17.01 7.89
N SER A 24 -30.73 -16.36 7.09
CA SER A 24 -29.29 -16.33 7.26
C SER A 24 -28.84 -15.70 8.57
N LEU A 25 -27.97 -16.41 9.28
CA LEU A 25 -27.08 -15.92 10.36
C LEU A 25 -26.05 -14.86 9.88
N ALA A 26 -26.37 -14.09 8.83
CA ALA A 26 -25.46 -13.15 8.18
C ALA A 26 -25.68 -11.67 8.57
N GLU A 27 -26.63 -11.39 9.47
CA GLU A 27 -26.92 -10.02 9.94
C GLU A 27 -26.47 -9.71 11.38
N GLN A 28 -25.80 -10.64 12.08
CA GLN A 28 -25.27 -10.40 13.44
C GLN A 28 -23.74 -10.48 13.59
N THR A 29 -22.99 -10.70 12.52
CA THR A 29 -21.51 -10.63 12.55
C THR A 29 -20.91 -9.46 11.77
N LYS A 30 -21.74 -8.63 11.12
CA LYS A 30 -21.30 -7.39 10.45
C LYS A 30 -20.99 -6.22 11.39
N GLY A 31 -21.16 -6.40 12.71
CA GLY A 31 -20.89 -5.37 13.72
C GLY A 31 -19.57 -5.49 14.49
N VAL A 32 -18.70 -6.47 14.19
CA VAL A 32 -17.52 -6.76 15.03
C VAL A 32 -16.18 -6.85 14.25
N ALA A 33 -16.17 -6.67 12.93
CA ALA A 33 -14.94 -6.77 12.13
C ALA A 33 -14.44 -5.44 11.52
N GLU A 34 -14.97 -4.28 11.93
CA GLU A 34 -14.53 -2.95 11.47
C GLU A 34 -14.05 -2.02 12.61
N GLN A 35 -13.55 -2.58 13.72
CA GLN A 35 -13.01 -1.78 14.85
C GLN A 35 -11.60 -2.14 15.31
N SER A 36 -10.81 -2.86 14.53
CA SER A 36 -9.45 -3.23 14.96
C SER A 36 -8.42 -3.22 13.83
N ILE A 37 -8.17 -2.04 13.26
CA ILE A 37 -6.86 -1.74 12.67
C ILE A 37 -6.34 -0.42 13.26
N ASN A 38 -5.67 -0.59 14.39
CA ASN A 38 -4.59 0.24 14.93
C ASN A 38 -4.79 1.77 14.97
N SER A 39 -5.56 2.23 15.96
CA SER A 39 -5.02 3.28 16.83
C SER A 39 -4.18 2.61 17.91
N ALA A 40 -2.91 2.32 17.60
CA ALA A 40 -1.95 2.02 18.64
C ALA A 40 -1.90 3.27 19.55
N LYS A 41 -2.59 3.18 20.69
CA LYS A 41 -2.47 4.14 21.80
C LYS A 41 -0.99 4.47 21.93
N GLN A 42 -0.64 5.75 21.97
CA GLN A 42 0.70 6.15 22.36
C GLN A 42 0.95 5.62 23.77
N THR A 43 1.70 4.53 23.91
CA THR A 43 1.84 3.80 25.18
C THR A 43 3.02 4.29 26.02
N GLY A 44 3.53 5.48 25.75
CA GLY A 44 4.68 6.07 26.46
C GLY A 44 4.40 7.45 27.03
N SER A 45 5.39 7.96 27.77
CA SER A 45 5.32 9.26 28.44
C SER A 45 6.62 10.02 28.35
N TRP A 46 6.51 11.35 28.29
CA TRP A 46 7.66 12.24 28.41
C TRP A 46 8.18 12.26 29.85
N GLU A 47 9.49 12.08 30.04
CA GLU A 47 10.19 12.19 31.31
C GLU A 47 11.38 13.16 31.19
N LYS A 48 11.65 13.94 32.24
CA LYS A 48 12.89 14.72 32.34
C LYS A 48 13.96 13.92 33.07
N TRP A 49 15.15 13.86 32.50
CA TRP A 49 16.31 13.21 33.11
C TRP A 49 17.55 14.08 32.98
N TRP A 50 18.47 13.93 33.94
CA TRP A 50 19.72 14.69 33.96
C TRP A 50 20.69 14.16 32.91
N ASN A 51 21.06 15.02 31.96
CA ASN A 51 22.10 14.74 30.99
C ASN A 51 23.47 15.16 31.57
N TRP A 52 24.28 14.16 31.89
CA TRP A 52 25.61 14.34 32.46
C TRP A 52 26.61 14.98 31.50
N ALA A 53 26.46 14.78 30.18
CA ALA A 53 27.40 15.31 29.19
C ALA A 53 27.31 16.84 29.09
N GLY A 54 26.13 17.41 29.31
CA GLY A 54 25.89 18.85 29.24
C GLY A 54 25.53 19.50 30.58
N ALA A 55 25.49 18.73 31.68
CA ALA A 55 25.07 19.19 33.01
C ALA A 55 23.74 19.97 33.00
N HIS A 56 22.73 19.44 32.30
CA HIS A 56 21.38 20.01 32.25
C HIS A 56 20.31 18.93 32.14
N TYR A 57 19.04 19.29 32.35
CA TYR A 57 17.93 18.36 32.15
C TYR A 57 17.49 18.33 30.69
N ASP A 58 17.38 17.12 30.14
CA ASP A 58 16.79 16.85 28.85
C ASP A 58 15.49 16.07 28.98
N TRP A 59 14.68 16.13 27.93
CA TRP A 59 13.46 15.35 27.80
C TRP A 59 13.74 14.03 27.08
N TYR A 60 13.12 12.97 27.56
CA TYR A 60 13.18 11.62 27.03
C TYR A 60 11.75 11.10 26.90
N TYR A 61 11.51 10.17 25.97
CA TYR A 61 10.22 9.52 25.85
C TYR A 61 10.34 8.05 26.26
N LYS A 62 9.69 7.68 27.36
CA LYS A 62 9.70 6.32 27.89
C LYS A 62 8.59 5.52 27.22
N LYS A 63 8.95 4.44 26.54
CA LYS A 63 7.98 3.50 25.98
C LYS A 63 7.34 2.65 27.08
N SER A 64 6.22 1.99 26.78
CA SER A 64 5.53 1.09 27.73
C SER A 64 6.40 -0.07 28.23
N ASP A 65 7.40 -0.48 27.45
CA ASP A 65 8.38 -1.50 27.84
C ASP A 65 9.45 -0.98 28.82
N GLY A 66 9.36 0.30 29.21
CA GLY A 66 10.29 0.97 30.12
C GLY A 66 11.57 1.49 29.47
N SER A 67 11.82 1.18 28.20
CA SER A 67 13.00 1.66 27.47
C SER A 67 12.77 3.03 26.81
N TRP A 68 13.86 3.73 26.53
CA TRP A 68 13.82 5.05 25.90
C TRP A 68 13.57 4.94 24.39
N HIS A 69 12.72 5.80 23.88
CA HIS A 69 12.58 6.01 22.44
C HIS A 69 13.82 6.73 21.90
N THR A 70 14.30 6.31 20.74
CA THR A 70 15.38 6.97 19.99
C THR A 70 14.90 7.20 18.55
N GLY A 71 15.51 8.14 17.84
CA GLY A 71 15.08 8.56 16.52
C GLY A 71 13.84 9.45 16.54
N TRP A 72 13.13 9.50 15.42
CA TRP A 72 11.94 10.33 15.25
C TRP A 72 10.76 9.79 16.06
N LEU A 73 10.06 10.69 16.73
CA LEU A 73 8.88 10.41 17.53
C LEU A 73 7.75 11.34 17.11
N GLU A 74 6.59 10.76 16.82
CA GLU A 74 5.35 11.52 16.70
C GLU A 74 4.65 11.56 18.05
N TYR A 75 4.30 12.76 18.53
CA TYR A 75 3.52 12.94 19.74
C TYR A 75 2.59 14.15 19.59
N GLY A 76 1.28 13.93 19.71
CA GLY A 76 0.29 15.01 19.63
C GLY A 76 0.32 15.80 18.31
N ASN A 77 0.44 15.10 17.17
CA ASN A 77 0.52 15.70 15.82
C ASN A 77 1.74 16.62 15.60
N LYS A 78 2.80 16.42 16.40
CA LYS A 78 4.10 17.07 16.25
C LYS A 78 5.18 16.01 16.14
N LEU A 79 6.23 16.32 15.37
CA LEU A 79 7.42 15.47 15.28
C LEU A 79 8.53 16.00 16.19
N TYR A 80 9.17 15.07 16.87
CA TYR A 80 10.33 15.25 17.73
C TYR A 80 11.44 14.33 17.25
N TYR A 81 12.68 14.62 17.62
CA TYR A 81 13.78 13.70 17.40
C TYR A 81 14.54 13.47 18.71
N LEU A 82 14.67 12.21 19.09
CA LEU A 82 15.46 11.75 20.22
C LEU A 82 16.77 11.20 19.66
N ASN A 83 17.92 11.63 20.17
CA ASN A 83 19.20 11.12 19.68
C ASN A 83 19.41 9.64 20.07
N SER A 84 20.57 9.07 19.74
CA SER A 84 20.91 7.66 20.05
C SER A 84 20.88 7.31 21.55
N TYR A 85 20.92 8.32 22.42
CA TYR A 85 20.82 8.15 23.88
C TYR A 85 19.40 8.43 24.41
N GLY A 86 18.45 8.77 23.53
CA GLY A 86 17.06 9.07 23.87
C GLY A 86 16.79 10.53 24.25
N ALA A 87 17.81 11.40 24.24
CA ALA A 87 17.64 12.80 24.59
C ALA A 87 17.02 13.59 23.43
N MET A 88 15.97 14.35 23.72
CA MET A 88 15.23 15.16 22.77
C MET A 88 16.07 16.32 22.24
N GLN A 89 16.15 16.42 20.93
CA GLN A 89 16.87 17.49 20.25
C GLN A 89 16.04 18.78 20.17
N LYS A 90 16.75 19.91 20.21
CA LYS A 90 16.22 21.27 20.11
C LYS A 90 17.13 22.08 19.20
N GLY A 91 16.62 23.17 18.63
CA GLY A 91 17.39 24.04 17.75
C GLY A 91 17.77 23.35 16.44
N SER A 92 18.85 23.82 15.80
CA SER A 92 19.30 23.26 14.52
C SER A 92 20.09 21.96 14.74
N THR A 93 19.66 20.87 14.11
CA THR A 93 20.24 19.53 14.27
C THR A 93 20.37 18.84 12.91
N SER A 94 21.56 18.29 12.64
CA SER A 94 21.79 17.48 11.43
C SER A 94 21.46 16.01 11.69
N ILE A 95 20.54 15.44 10.91
CA ILE A 95 20.06 14.06 11.02
C ILE A 95 20.13 13.45 9.62
N ASP A 96 20.91 12.37 9.46
CA ASP A 96 21.10 11.65 8.20
C ASP A 96 21.44 12.55 6.99
N GLY A 97 22.28 13.57 7.22
CA GLY A 97 22.76 14.49 6.18
C GLY A 97 21.81 15.64 5.85
N ALA A 98 20.66 15.75 6.54
CA ALA A 98 19.74 16.88 6.42
C ALA A 98 19.65 17.67 7.74
N THR A 99 19.59 19.00 7.65
CA THR A 99 19.41 19.87 8.81
C THR A 99 17.93 20.08 9.10
N TYR A 100 17.55 19.94 10.37
CA TYR A 100 16.21 20.13 10.91
C TYR A 100 16.28 21.15 12.03
N ASN A 101 15.27 22.00 12.17
CA ASN A 101 15.20 22.98 13.24
C ASN A 101 14.07 22.59 14.17
N PHE A 102 14.32 22.53 15.47
CA PHE A 102 13.33 22.22 16.49
C PHE A 102 13.14 23.42 17.40
N ASP A 103 11.90 23.69 17.82
CA ASP A 103 11.61 24.79 18.74
C ASP A 103 12.07 24.45 20.16
N ASN A 104 11.87 25.37 21.10
CA ASN A 104 12.27 25.17 22.49
C ASN A 104 11.50 24.03 23.19
N SER A 105 10.35 23.62 22.64
CA SER A 105 9.60 22.45 23.09
C SER A 105 10.12 21.15 22.48
N GLY A 106 11.07 21.22 21.54
CA GLY A 106 11.61 20.08 20.79
C GLY A 106 10.75 19.68 19.59
N ALA A 107 9.66 20.41 19.32
CA ALA A 107 8.83 20.16 18.17
C ALA A 107 9.53 20.69 16.91
N LEU A 108 9.47 19.93 15.83
CA LEU A 108 10.09 20.32 14.57
C LEU A 108 9.45 21.61 14.01
N ILE A 109 10.29 22.61 13.76
CA ILE A 109 9.93 23.90 13.16
C ILE A 109 9.74 23.70 11.65
N PRO A 110 8.61 24.19 11.11
CA PRO A 110 8.37 24.18 9.67
C PRO A 110 9.36 25.05 8.91
N THR A 111 9.76 24.61 7.70
CA THR A 111 10.70 25.35 6.86
C THR A 111 10.05 26.36 5.90
N GLY A 112 8.73 26.52 5.92
CA GLY A 112 7.98 27.35 4.96
C GLY A 112 7.74 26.67 3.61
N GLU A 113 8.47 25.61 3.32
CA GLU A 113 8.24 24.65 2.23
C GLU A 113 7.96 23.26 2.81
N GLY A 114 7.19 22.44 2.09
CA GLY A 114 6.96 21.07 2.50
C GLY A 114 8.22 20.22 2.36
N LYS A 115 8.42 19.30 3.31
CA LYS A 115 9.69 18.59 3.48
C LYS A 115 9.49 17.09 3.67
N TRP A 116 10.27 16.32 2.92
CA TRP A 116 10.43 14.88 3.13
C TRP A 116 11.34 14.63 4.34
N VAL A 117 10.88 13.77 5.24
CA VAL A 117 11.66 13.32 6.40
C VAL A 117 11.85 11.82 6.28
N LYS A 118 13.10 11.38 6.13
CA LYS A 118 13.43 9.96 6.07
C LYS A 118 13.91 9.47 7.44
N VAL A 119 13.39 8.32 7.86
CA VAL A 119 13.66 7.70 9.16
C VAL A 119 14.09 6.26 8.94
N GLY A 120 15.39 6.02 9.09
CA GLY A 120 15.98 4.72 8.79
C GLY A 120 15.83 4.34 7.30
N LYS A 121 15.69 3.04 7.03
CA LYS A 121 15.67 2.54 5.64
C LYS A 121 14.32 2.67 4.95
N ASN A 122 13.22 2.48 5.69
CA ASN A 122 11.89 2.20 5.11
C ASN A 122 10.80 3.20 5.51
N HIS A 123 11.04 4.12 6.44
CA HIS A 123 10.02 5.07 6.87
C HIS A 123 10.33 6.43 6.27
N SER A 124 9.37 6.99 5.54
CA SER A 124 9.43 8.36 5.02
C SER A 124 8.14 9.05 5.38
N TYR A 125 8.24 10.32 5.75
CA TYR A 125 7.12 11.17 6.12
C TYR A 125 7.16 12.42 5.25
N TYR A 126 6.03 13.06 5.08
CA TYR A 126 5.97 14.38 4.46
C TYR A 126 5.33 15.38 5.41
N LEU A 127 6.03 16.49 5.62
CA LEU A 127 5.54 17.63 6.39
C LEU A 127 5.14 18.72 5.43
N ASN A 128 4.00 19.36 5.65
CA ASN A 128 3.65 20.55 4.88
C ASN A 128 4.48 21.77 5.31
N SER A 129 4.25 22.92 4.66
CA SER A 129 4.94 24.18 4.96
C SER A 129 4.75 24.69 6.38
N ASN A 130 3.71 24.22 7.09
CA ASN A 130 3.42 24.50 8.48
C ASN A 130 3.92 23.39 9.42
N GLY A 131 4.72 22.45 8.91
CA GLY A 131 5.35 21.36 9.67
C GLY A 131 4.35 20.31 10.16
N ALA A 132 3.11 20.37 9.71
CA ALA A 132 2.12 19.35 10.00
C ALA A 132 2.38 18.14 9.11
N MET A 133 2.47 16.97 9.75
CA MET A 133 2.64 15.71 9.07
C MET A 133 1.41 15.38 8.23
N GLN A 134 1.62 14.89 7.03
CA GLN A 134 0.55 14.52 6.12
C GLN A 134 0.22 13.05 6.23
N THR A 135 -1.07 12.74 6.15
CA THR A 135 -1.63 11.39 6.14
C THR A 135 -2.59 11.24 4.95
N GLY A 136 -2.89 10.00 4.56
CA GLY A 136 -3.75 9.69 3.43
C GLY A 136 -3.13 9.93 2.06
N LEU A 137 -3.98 10.01 1.03
CA LEU A 137 -3.57 10.29 -0.34
C LEU A 137 -3.18 11.77 -0.48
N LEU A 138 -1.96 12.01 -0.96
CA LEU A 138 -1.41 13.36 -1.12
C LEU A 138 -0.79 13.54 -2.50
N GLN A 139 -1.10 14.65 -3.16
CA GLN A 139 -0.51 15.03 -4.44
C GLN A 139 0.67 15.99 -4.20
N LEU A 140 1.86 15.63 -4.67
CA LEU A 140 3.09 16.42 -4.56
C LEU A 140 3.81 16.43 -5.91
N GLY A 141 4.12 17.62 -6.44
CA GLY A 141 4.96 17.76 -7.64
C GLY A 141 4.49 16.93 -8.85
N GLY A 142 3.18 16.75 -9.03
CA GLY A 142 2.62 15.93 -10.12
C GLY A 142 2.53 14.43 -9.85
N ALA A 143 3.10 13.92 -8.75
CA ALA A 143 2.93 12.55 -8.29
C ALA A 143 1.94 12.45 -7.11
N LYS A 144 1.30 11.28 -6.96
CA LYS A 144 0.50 10.96 -5.77
C LYS A 144 1.27 10.02 -4.86
N TYR A 145 1.11 10.20 -3.57
CA TYR A 145 1.69 9.39 -2.51
C TYR A 145 0.58 8.99 -1.55
N TYR A 146 0.81 7.93 -0.78
CA TYR A 146 -0.09 7.56 0.31
C TYR A 146 0.70 7.42 1.59
N PHE A 147 0.20 8.06 2.64
CA PHE A 147 0.75 8.03 3.98
C PHE A 147 -0.28 7.38 4.89
N ASP A 148 0.13 6.44 5.74
CA ASP A 148 -0.76 5.82 6.71
C ASP A 148 -1.16 6.80 7.82
N SER A 149 -2.00 6.34 8.76
CA SER A 149 -2.49 7.17 9.87
C SER A 149 -1.39 7.67 10.80
N ASP A 150 -0.24 6.97 10.84
CA ASP A 150 0.99 7.36 11.55
C ASP A 150 1.91 8.24 10.69
N GLY A 151 1.47 8.63 9.48
CA GLY A 151 2.23 9.43 8.52
C GLY A 151 3.30 8.66 7.76
N THR A 152 3.44 7.35 7.95
CA THR A 152 4.42 6.55 7.21
C THR A 152 3.99 6.42 5.75
N MET A 153 4.84 6.86 4.82
CA MET A 153 4.65 6.70 3.38
C MET A 153 4.68 5.22 3.01
N GLN A 154 3.65 4.78 2.30
CA GLN A 154 3.53 3.41 1.83
C GLN A 154 4.13 3.23 0.44
N THR A 155 4.64 2.02 0.20
CA THR A 155 5.08 1.52 -1.11
C THR A 155 4.44 0.16 -1.34
N GLY A 156 4.45 -0.33 -2.58
CA GLY A 156 3.83 -1.59 -2.92
C GLY A 156 2.31 -1.49 -3.13
N LEU A 157 1.62 -2.62 -2.99
CA LEU A 157 0.17 -2.71 -3.10
C LEU A 157 -0.48 -2.22 -1.80
N VAL A 158 -1.37 -1.24 -1.91
CA VAL A 158 -2.05 -0.62 -0.77
C VAL A 158 -3.55 -0.62 -0.99
N LEU A 159 -4.30 -1.08 0.00
CA LEU A 159 -5.77 -1.08 0.00
C LEU A 159 -6.30 0.19 0.70
N VAL A 160 -6.89 1.11 -0.07
CA VAL A 160 -7.47 2.36 0.44
C VAL A 160 -8.95 2.39 0.11
N ARG A 161 -9.83 2.39 1.14
CA ARG A 161 -11.30 2.42 0.98
C ARG A 161 -11.81 1.35 0.00
N ASN A 162 -11.36 0.11 0.20
CA ASN A 162 -11.69 -1.05 -0.63
C ASN A 162 -11.24 -0.94 -2.10
N GLN A 163 -10.25 -0.10 -2.39
CA GLN A 163 -9.64 0.05 -3.72
C GLN A 163 -8.14 -0.17 -3.63
N HIS A 164 -7.59 -0.96 -4.54
CA HIS A 164 -6.15 -1.25 -4.58
C HIS A 164 -5.42 -0.21 -5.41
N TYR A 165 -4.35 0.33 -4.84
CA TYR A 165 -3.39 1.24 -5.47
C TYR A 165 -2.02 0.60 -5.44
N TYR A 166 -1.16 0.95 -6.40
CA TYR A 166 0.24 0.55 -6.36
C TYR A 166 1.14 1.78 -6.26
N PHE A 167 2.02 1.79 -5.26
CA PHE A 167 3.04 2.83 -5.07
C PHE A 167 4.41 2.22 -5.35
N ARG A 168 5.19 2.90 -6.18
CA ARG A 168 6.55 2.44 -6.53
C ARG A 168 7.48 2.54 -5.33
N SER A 169 8.72 2.09 -5.49
CA SER A 169 9.75 2.15 -4.44
C SER A 169 10.14 3.58 -4.01
N ASP A 170 9.90 4.57 -4.87
CA ASP A 170 10.04 6.00 -4.57
C ASP A 170 8.79 6.60 -3.88
N GLY A 171 7.76 5.77 -3.62
CA GLY A 171 6.49 6.16 -3.02
C GLY A 171 5.48 6.77 -4.00
N ALA A 172 5.87 7.07 -5.23
CA ALA A 172 4.95 7.66 -6.18
C ALA A 172 4.01 6.59 -6.75
N MET A 173 2.73 6.95 -6.86
CA MET A 173 1.68 6.09 -7.39
C MET A 173 1.98 5.70 -8.83
N HIS A 174 1.86 4.42 -9.13
CA HIS A 174 1.99 3.87 -10.47
C HIS A 174 0.66 3.94 -11.21
N THR A 175 0.72 4.05 -12.53
CA THR A 175 -0.41 3.93 -13.44
C THR A 175 0.02 3.13 -14.67
N GLY A 176 -0.95 2.54 -15.38
CA GLY A 176 -0.72 1.68 -16.52
C GLY A 176 -0.41 0.23 -16.16
N TRP A 177 0.28 -0.45 -17.08
CA TRP A 177 0.67 -1.85 -16.93
C TRP A 177 1.63 -2.06 -15.76
N LEU A 178 1.37 -3.09 -14.98
CA LEU A 178 2.14 -3.46 -13.80
C LEU A 178 2.41 -4.96 -13.84
N LYS A 179 3.69 -5.33 -13.85
CA LYS A 179 4.15 -6.71 -13.73
C LYS A 179 4.40 -7.04 -12.26
N THR A 180 3.85 -8.15 -11.76
CA THR A 180 3.88 -8.52 -10.35
C THR A 180 3.94 -10.03 -10.15
N ASP A 181 4.36 -10.48 -8.97
CA ASP A 181 4.43 -11.87 -8.52
C ASP A 181 3.81 -12.07 -7.12
N TRP A 182 3.05 -11.08 -6.61
CA TRP A 182 2.62 -11.07 -5.21
C TRP A 182 1.52 -12.08 -4.88
N LEU A 183 0.71 -12.48 -5.87
CA LEU A 183 -0.47 -13.32 -5.65
C LEU A 183 -0.23 -14.80 -6.00
N LYS A 184 0.74 -15.10 -6.88
CA LYS A 184 1.10 -16.47 -7.24
C LYS A 184 2.54 -16.54 -7.73
N ASP A 185 3.12 -17.75 -7.69
CA ASP A 185 4.42 -18.00 -8.29
C ASP A 185 4.36 -17.74 -9.81
N GLY A 186 5.17 -16.79 -10.28
CA GLY A 186 5.30 -16.44 -11.69
C GLY A 186 4.71 -15.08 -12.04
N ASP A 187 5.14 -14.57 -13.20
CA ASP A 187 4.78 -13.24 -13.68
C ASP A 187 3.27 -13.10 -13.91
N GLN A 188 2.69 -12.08 -13.31
CA GLN A 188 1.33 -11.61 -13.48
C GLN A 188 1.35 -10.20 -14.03
N TRP A 189 0.30 -9.85 -14.78
CA TRP A 189 0.09 -8.51 -15.26
C TRP A 189 -1.21 -7.95 -14.67
N CYS A 190 -1.14 -6.74 -14.14
CA CYS A 190 -2.28 -5.95 -13.71
C CYS A 190 -2.30 -4.65 -14.51
N TYR A 191 -3.44 -3.97 -14.52
CA TYR A 191 -3.55 -2.64 -15.08
C TYR A 191 -4.03 -1.66 -14.00
N ILE A 192 -3.26 -0.62 -13.75
CA ILE A 192 -3.61 0.45 -12.82
C ILE A 192 -4.17 1.63 -13.63
N LYS A 193 -5.44 1.99 -13.38
CA LYS A 193 -6.10 3.10 -14.08
C LYS A 193 -5.41 4.43 -13.78
N SER A 194 -5.73 5.45 -14.57
CA SER A 194 -5.24 6.82 -14.37
C SER A 194 -5.63 7.41 -13.01
N ASP A 195 -6.74 6.96 -12.42
CA ASP A 195 -7.18 7.35 -11.07
C ASP A 195 -6.43 6.59 -9.95
N GLY A 196 -5.53 5.67 -10.32
CA GLY A 196 -4.68 4.90 -9.41
C GLY A 196 -5.27 3.57 -8.97
N LYS A 197 -6.54 3.28 -9.28
CA LYS A 197 -7.18 2.03 -8.88
C LYS A 197 -6.84 0.94 -9.88
N TRP A 198 -6.57 -0.27 -9.42
CA TRP A 198 -6.44 -1.40 -10.32
C TRP A 198 -7.73 -1.66 -11.13
N HIS A 199 -7.60 -2.31 -12.28
CA HIS A 199 -8.71 -2.66 -13.16
C HIS A 199 -9.11 -4.13 -12.96
N SER A 200 -10.41 -4.42 -13.00
CA SER A 200 -10.96 -5.76 -13.08
C SER A 200 -12.00 -5.83 -14.22
N GLY A 201 -12.21 -7.01 -14.79
CA GLY A 201 -13.10 -7.22 -15.92
C GLY A 201 -12.50 -6.80 -17.27
N TRP A 202 -13.38 -6.49 -18.23
CA TRP A 202 -13.03 -6.12 -19.60
C TRP A 202 -12.37 -4.76 -19.70
N LEU A 203 -11.27 -4.66 -20.44
CA LEU A 203 -10.54 -3.43 -20.68
C LEU A 203 -10.12 -3.31 -22.15
N GLN A 204 -10.44 -2.19 -22.79
CA GLN A 204 -9.97 -1.87 -24.13
C GLN A 204 -8.87 -0.81 -24.07
N LEU A 205 -7.72 -1.09 -24.68
CA LEU A 205 -6.57 -0.20 -24.77
C LEU A 205 -5.92 -0.32 -26.15
N ASP A 206 -5.67 0.81 -26.80
CA ASP A 206 -4.97 0.90 -28.09
C ASP A 206 -5.50 -0.09 -29.15
N GLY A 207 -6.83 -0.22 -29.23
CA GLY A 207 -7.51 -1.10 -30.17
C GLY A 207 -7.50 -2.60 -29.80
N LYS A 208 -6.92 -2.96 -28.66
CA LYS A 208 -6.90 -4.34 -28.13
C LYS A 208 -7.83 -4.47 -26.93
N THR A 209 -8.41 -5.66 -26.78
CA THR A 209 -9.28 -5.99 -25.65
C THR A 209 -8.59 -6.98 -24.74
N TYR A 210 -8.68 -6.76 -23.43
CA TYR A 210 -8.07 -7.56 -22.37
C TYR A 210 -9.15 -7.92 -21.35
N TYR A 211 -8.89 -8.98 -20.57
CA TYR A 211 -9.74 -9.33 -19.44
C TYR A 211 -8.91 -9.54 -18.18
N PHE A 212 -9.34 -8.93 -17.09
CA PHE A 212 -8.73 -9.04 -15.77
C PHE A 212 -9.70 -9.75 -14.83
N ASP A 213 -9.22 -10.68 -14.00
CA ASP A 213 -10.06 -11.31 -12.99
C ASP A 213 -10.37 -10.37 -11.81
N ASN A 214 -11.12 -10.87 -10.82
CA ASN A 214 -11.53 -10.09 -9.65
C ASN A 214 -10.36 -9.70 -8.74
N LEU A 215 -9.19 -10.32 -8.93
CA LEU A 215 -7.94 -9.97 -8.26
C LEU A 215 -7.07 -9.05 -9.14
N GLY A 216 -7.63 -8.48 -10.20
CA GLY A 216 -6.95 -7.56 -11.09
C GLY A 216 -5.87 -8.20 -11.96
N ILE A 217 -5.84 -9.53 -12.08
CA ILE A 217 -4.83 -10.26 -12.86
C ILE A 217 -5.35 -10.48 -14.29
N MET A 218 -4.55 -10.06 -15.26
CA MET A 218 -4.79 -10.25 -16.68
C MET A 218 -4.85 -11.74 -17.02
N LYS A 219 -5.82 -12.12 -17.85
CA LYS A 219 -6.02 -13.49 -18.33
C LYS A 219 -5.38 -13.67 -19.71
N THR A 220 -4.86 -14.87 -19.92
CA THR A 220 -4.31 -15.38 -21.18
C THR A 220 -4.91 -16.76 -21.45
N GLY A 221 -4.87 -17.21 -22.70
CA GLY A 221 -5.40 -18.49 -23.13
C GLY A 221 -6.93 -18.51 -23.29
N LEU A 222 -7.48 -19.73 -23.36
CA LEU A 222 -8.93 -19.95 -23.41
C LEU A 222 -9.57 -19.61 -22.06
N LEU A 223 -10.63 -18.81 -22.09
CA LEU A 223 -11.35 -18.37 -20.91
C LEU A 223 -12.85 -18.42 -21.16
N GLN A 224 -13.59 -19.09 -20.27
CA GLN A 224 -15.04 -19.10 -20.30
C GLN A 224 -15.61 -18.02 -19.37
N LEU A 225 -16.48 -17.16 -19.89
CA LEU A 225 -17.16 -16.08 -19.18
C LEU A 225 -18.63 -16.08 -19.59
N ASP A 226 -19.54 -16.18 -18.62
CA ASP A 226 -20.99 -16.11 -18.82
C ASP A 226 -21.51 -17.00 -19.98
N GLY A 227 -20.99 -18.23 -20.05
CA GLY A 227 -21.37 -19.21 -21.07
C GLY A 227 -20.69 -19.04 -22.44
N LYS A 228 -19.97 -17.94 -22.68
CA LYS A 228 -19.15 -17.72 -23.88
C LYS A 228 -17.69 -18.09 -23.62
N THR A 229 -17.00 -18.59 -24.64
CA THR A 229 -15.55 -18.85 -24.58
C THR A 229 -14.81 -17.82 -25.40
N TYR A 230 -13.73 -17.26 -24.85
CA TYR A 230 -12.87 -16.29 -25.48
C TYR A 230 -11.43 -16.83 -25.49
N TYR A 231 -10.60 -16.31 -26.39
CA TYR A 231 -9.17 -16.60 -26.39
C TYR A 231 -8.36 -15.32 -26.31
N PHE A 232 -7.45 -15.28 -25.35
CA PHE A 232 -6.48 -14.22 -25.16
C PHE A 232 -5.08 -14.75 -25.50
N ASP A 233 -4.29 -14.00 -26.27
CA ASP A 233 -2.92 -14.40 -26.59
C ASP A 233 -1.99 -14.34 -25.36
N ASN A 234 -0.70 -14.63 -25.55
CA ASN A 234 0.29 -14.59 -24.47
C ASN A 234 0.54 -13.17 -23.91
N ASN A 235 0.15 -12.13 -24.64
CA ASN A 235 0.17 -10.74 -24.20
C ASN A 235 -1.18 -10.30 -23.61
N GLY A 236 -2.15 -11.22 -23.49
CA GLY A 236 -3.49 -10.99 -22.97
C GLY A 236 -4.45 -10.32 -23.95
N ALA A 237 -4.08 -10.13 -25.22
CA ALA A 237 -4.96 -9.52 -26.20
C ALA A 237 -5.98 -10.55 -26.71
N MET A 238 -7.25 -10.22 -26.62
CA MET A 238 -8.36 -11.03 -27.13
C MET A 238 -8.23 -11.19 -28.65
N GLN A 239 -8.39 -12.42 -29.13
CA GLN A 239 -8.31 -12.74 -30.54
C GLN A 239 -9.71 -12.87 -31.15
N THR A 240 -9.79 -12.56 -32.45
CA THR A 240 -10.97 -12.72 -33.30
C THR A 240 -10.56 -13.44 -34.58
N GLY A 241 -11.52 -14.03 -35.30
CA GLY A 241 -11.29 -14.79 -36.52
C GLY A 241 -10.80 -16.22 -36.26
N LEU A 242 -10.13 -16.81 -37.25
CA LEU A 242 -9.59 -18.17 -37.17
C LEU A 242 -8.28 -18.18 -36.37
N VAL A 243 -8.24 -18.96 -35.29
CA VAL A 243 -7.09 -19.04 -34.37
C VAL A 243 -6.71 -20.50 -34.14
N LEU A 244 -5.41 -20.80 -34.22
CA LEU A 244 -4.85 -22.12 -33.91
C LEU A 244 -4.41 -22.18 -32.44
N VAL A 245 -5.05 -23.03 -31.64
CA VAL A 245 -4.72 -23.25 -30.23
C VAL A 245 -4.45 -24.73 -30.01
N ARG A 246 -3.23 -25.09 -29.55
CA ARG A 246 -2.82 -26.48 -29.27
C ARG A 246 -3.14 -27.46 -30.42
N ASN A 247 -2.81 -27.06 -31.65
CA ASN A 247 -3.03 -27.84 -32.88
C ASN A 247 -4.52 -28.04 -33.26
N GLN A 248 -5.44 -27.24 -32.70
CA GLN A 248 -6.85 -27.21 -33.07
C GLN A 248 -7.25 -25.79 -33.51
N HIS A 249 -8.03 -25.70 -34.60
CA HIS A 249 -8.53 -24.43 -35.10
C HIS A 249 -9.85 -24.09 -34.43
N TYR A 250 -9.98 -22.84 -33.99
CA TYR A 250 -11.19 -22.26 -33.42
C TYR A 250 -11.53 -20.99 -34.18
N TYR A 251 -12.82 -20.71 -34.35
CA TYR A 251 -13.28 -19.46 -34.92
C TYR A 251 -13.91 -18.59 -33.83
N PHE A 252 -13.36 -17.40 -33.63
CA PHE A 252 -13.88 -16.39 -32.70
C PHE A 252 -14.57 -15.27 -33.50
N GLY A 253 -15.80 -14.92 -33.11
CA GLY A 253 -16.57 -13.86 -33.75
C GLY A 253 -15.92 -12.47 -33.59
N SER A 254 -16.53 -11.46 -34.20
CA SER A 254 -16.11 -10.06 -34.02
C SER A 254 -16.30 -9.56 -32.58
N ASP A 255 -17.19 -10.19 -31.80
CA ASP A 255 -17.33 -9.97 -30.35
C ASP A 255 -16.31 -10.78 -29.52
N GLY A 256 -15.43 -11.55 -30.17
CA GLY A 256 -14.44 -12.42 -29.55
C GLY A 256 -14.99 -13.75 -29.03
N ALA A 257 -16.29 -14.01 -29.15
CA ALA A 257 -16.87 -15.25 -28.66
C ALA A 257 -16.61 -16.41 -29.64
N MET A 258 -16.22 -17.57 -29.09
CA MET A 258 -15.98 -18.79 -29.86
C MET A 258 -17.28 -19.30 -30.46
N HIS A 259 -17.30 -19.56 -31.76
CA HIS A 259 -18.36 -20.31 -32.41
C HIS A 259 -18.10 -21.81 -32.25
N THR A 260 -19.12 -22.53 -31.79
CA THR A 260 -19.15 -23.99 -31.81
C THR A 260 -20.04 -24.41 -32.97
N GLY A 261 -19.46 -25.04 -33.99
CA GLY A 261 -20.17 -25.51 -35.19
C GLY A 261 -19.38 -26.62 -35.87
#